data_AF-A0A3G2M4W4-F1
#
_entry.id   AF-A0A3G2M4W4-F1
#
_cell.length_a   1.000
_cell.length_b   1.000
_cell.length_c   1.000
_cell.angle_alpha   90.00
_cell.angle_beta   90.00
_cell.angle_gamma   90.00
#
_symmetry.space_group_name_H-M   'P 1'
#
loop_
_entity.id
_entity.type
_entity.pdbx_description
1 polymer ?
#
loop_
_entity_poly.entity_id
_entity_poly.type
_entity_poly.pdbx_seq_one_letter_code
_entity_poly.pdbx_strand_id
1 'polypeptide(L)'
;STKEERKKWQTILDKHIRKKLNLKPIMRMNGNFARKLMTKETVEAVCELVQCEERQGALKELMDLYLKMKPVWRSSCPAKECPELLCQYSYHSQRFAELLSTKFKYRYEGKITNYFHKT
;
A
#
# COMPACT_ATOMS: atom_id res chain seq x y z
N SER A 1 -2.94 10.02 -19.75
CA SER A 1 -1.83 10.72 -19.08
C SER A 1 -0.57 10.59 -19.90
N THR A 2 0.04 11.71 -20.25
CA THR A 2 1.30 11.75 -20.99
C THR A 2 2.45 11.26 -20.11
N LYS A 3 3.59 10.90 -20.72
CA LYS A 3 4.81 10.50 -19.98
C LYS A 3 5.29 11.62 -19.06
N GLU A 4 5.16 12.87 -19.49
CA GLU A 4 5.58 14.06 -18.76
C GLU A 4 4.71 14.32 -17.52
N GLU A 5 3.39 14.19 -17.67
CA GLU A 5 2.47 14.30 -16.53
C GLU A 5 2.78 13.26 -15.45
N ARG A 6 3.02 12.01 -15.84
CA ARG A 6 3.37 10.94 -14.89
C ARG A 6 4.67 11.25 -14.15
N LYS A 7 5.68 11.79 -14.84
CA LYS A 7 6.95 12.22 -14.24
C LYS A 7 6.73 13.39 -13.26
N LYS A 8 5.85 14.34 -13.60
CA LYS A 8 5.46 15.44 -12.72
C LYS A 8 4.78 14.93 -11.45
N TRP A 9 3.81 14.02 -11.56
CA TRP A 9 3.14 13.41 -10.41
C TRP A 9 4.11 12.63 -9.52
N GLN A 10 5.03 11.86 -10.10
CA GLN A 10 6.08 11.19 -9.34
C GLN A 10 6.98 12.18 -8.57
N THR A 11 7.38 13.27 -9.22
CA THR A 11 8.23 14.30 -8.58
C THR A 11 7.53 14.99 -7.40
N ILE A 12 6.22 15.27 -7.53
CA ILE A 12 5.41 15.85 -6.45
C ILE A 12 5.35 14.88 -5.26
N LEU A 13 5.06 13.61 -5.52
CA LEU A 13 5.01 12.57 -4.49
C LEU A 13 6.36 12.42 -3.77
N ASP A 14 7.45 12.32 -4.52
CA ASP A 14 8.81 12.18 -4.00
C ASP A 14 9.21 13.37 -3.11
N LYS A 15 8.89 14.60 -3.54
CA LYS A 15 9.16 15.81 -2.75
C LYS A 15 8.35 15.83 -1.45
N HIS A 16 7.08 15.43 -1.50
CA HIS A 16 6.21 15.40 -0.34
C HIS A 16 6.65 14.34 0.69
N ILE A 17 6.89 13.11 0.23
CA ILE A 17 7.38 12.01 1.06
C ILE A 17 8.74 12.35 1.69
N ARG A 18 9.64 12.97 0.94
CA ARG A 18 10.93 13.45 1.49
C ARG A 18 10.73 14.50 2.57
N LYS A 19 9.81 15.45 2.38
CA LYS A 19 9.53 16.51 3.36
C LYS A 19 8.90 15.98 4.65
N LYS A 20 7.93 15.07 4.55
CA LYS A 20 7.15 14.57 5.69
C LYS A 20 7.84 13.44 6.44
N LEU A 21 8.49 12.52 5.73
CA LEU A 21 9.01 11.27 6.28
C LEU A 21 10.53 11.16 6.22
N ASN A 22 11.21 12.19 5.70
CA ASN A 22 12.66 12.18 5.45
C ASN A 22 13.13 10.97 4.61
N LEU A 23 12.25 10.46 3.73
CA LEU A 23 12.57 9.37 2.81
C LEU A 23 13.12 9.91 1.50
N LYS A 24 14.37 9.58 1.19
CA LYS A 24 15.00 9.95 -0.08
C LYS A 24 14.45 9.08 -1.22
N PRO A 25 14.07 9.69 -2.36
CA PRO A 25 13.67 8.92 -3.54
C PRO A 25 14.76 7.96 -3.99
N ILE A 26 14.36 6.80 -4.52
CA ILE A 26 15.26 5.76 -5.00
C ILE A 26 14.90 5.37 -6.43
N MET A 27 15.90 4.99 -7.23
CA MET A 27 15.67 4.54 -8.61
C MET A 27 15.04 3.15 -8.67
N ARG A 28 15.42 2.25 -7.74
CA ARG A 28 14.92 0.87 -7.68
C ARG A 28 14.47 0.55 -6.27
N MET A 29 13.24 0.05 -6.14
CA MET A 29 12.65 -0.37 -4.87
C MET A 29 13.53 -1.41 -4.17
N ASN A 30 13.78 -1.21 -2.87
CA ASN A 30 14.50 -2.15 -2.02
C ASN A 30 13.72 -2.42 -0.73
N GLY A 31 14.10 -3.49 -0.01
CA GLY A 31 13.41 -3.90 1.21
C GLY A 31 13.42 -2.86 2.33
N ASN A 32 14.48 -2.05 2.46
CA ASN A 32 14.58 -1.02 3.49
C ASN A 32 13.61 0.12 3.23
N PHE A 33 13.49 0.53 1.96
CA PHE A 33 12.54 1.55 1.55
C PHE A 33 11.10 1.03 1.68
N ALA A 34 10.82 -0.20 1.22
CA ALA A 34 9.49 -0.80 1.35
C ALA A 34 9.03 -0.86 2.82
N ARG A 35 9.93 -1.21 3.76
CA ARG A 35 9.62 -1.20 5.20
C ARG A 35 9.24 0.18 5.74
N LYS A 36 9.86 1.24 5.23
CA LYS A 36 9.58 2.62 5.65
C LYS A 36 8.38 3.23 4.92
N LEU A 37 8.06 2.75 3.73
CA LEU A 37 6.96 3.25 2.90
C LEU A 37 5.61 2.61 3.30
N MET A 38 5.61 1.34 3.69
CA MET A 38 4.37 0.62 4.02
C MET A 38 3.96 0.86 5.47
N THR A 39 3.57 2.10 5.79
CA THR A 39 3.15 2.53 7.14
C THR A 39 1.90 3.40 7.11
N LYS A 40 1.23 3.57 8.27
CA LYS A 40 0.02 4.43 8.38
C LYS A 40 0.36 5.89 8.14
N GLU A 41 1.49 6.36 8.66
CA GLU A 41 1.97 7.73 8.49
C GLU A 41 2.24 8.05 7.02
N THR A 42 2.69 7.05 6.24
CA THR A 42 2.94 7.23 4.82
C THR A 42 1.64 7.42 4.05
N VAL A 43 0.61 6.61 4.32
CA VAL A 43 -0.68 6.78 3.62
C VAL A 43 -1.35 8.09 4.02
N GLU A 44 -1.20 8.55 5.27
CA GLU A 44 -1.70 9.84 5.72
C GLU A 44 -1.03 11.00 4.97
N ALA A 45 0.31 10.98 4.87
CA ALA A 45 1.04 11.98 4.08
C ALA A 45 0.62 11.96 2.60
N VAL A 46 0.44 10.78 2.00
CA VAL A 46 -0.03 10.68 0.61
C VAL A 46 -1.47 11.21 0.46
N CYS A 47 -2.33 11.01 1.46
CA CYS A 47 -3.70 11.53 1.45
C CYS A 47 -3.76 13.06 1.42
N GLU A 48 -2.77 13.77 1.97
CA GLU A 48 -2.67 15.24 1.87
C GLU A 48 -2.57 15.74 0.41
N LEU A 49 -2.09 14.90 -0.51
CA LEU A 49 -2.00 15.22 -1.94
C LEU A 49 -3.25 14.82 -2.74
N VAL A 50 -4.17 14.07 -2.13
CA VAL A 50 -5.36 13.54 -2.81
C VAL A 50 -6.57 14.40 -2.45
N GLN A 51 -7.17 15.06 -3.43
CA GLN A 51 -8.28 15.98 -3.18
C GLN A 51 -9.62 15.29 -2.83
N CYS A 52 -9.78 14.02 -3.18
CA CYS A 52 -11.03 13.29 -3.02
C CYS A 52 -11.02 12.47 -1.73
N GLU A 53 -11.88 12.84 -0.76
CA GLU A 53 -12.00 12.15 0.53
C GLU A 53 -12.34 10.66 0.39
N GLU A 54 -13.21 10.30 -0.56
CA GLU A 54 -13.54 8.89 -0.84
C GLU A 54 -12.30 8.09 -1.23
N ARG A 55 -11.42 8.66 -2.06
CA ARG A 55 -10.15 8.03 -2.45
C ARG A 55 -9.16 8.00 -1.30
N GLN A 56 -9.13 9.01 -0.45
CA GLN A 56 -8.33 8.97 0.78
C GLN A 56 -8.78 7.82 1.68
N GLY A 57 -10.09 7.65 1.88
CA GLY A 57 -10.67 6.55 2.65
C GLY A 57 -10.25 5.19 2.09
N ALA A 58 -10.40 5.00 0.77
CA ALA A 58 -10.00 3.75 0.11
C ALA A 58 -8.49 3.46 0.24
N LEU A 59 -7.62 4.47 0.16
CA LEU A 59 -6.18 4.30 0.36
C LEU A 59 -5.84 3.91 1.80
N LYS A 60 -6.47 4.56 2.78
CA LYS A 60 -6.28 4.25 4.21
C LYS A 60 -6.75 2.84 4.54
N GLU A 61 -7.92 2.44 4.05
CA GLU A 61 -8.43 1.07 4.22
C GLU A 61 -7.49 0.04 3.58
N LEU A 62 -7.00 0.30 2.37
CA LEU A 62 -6.06 -0.59 1.68
C LEU A 62 -4.77 -0.78 2.49
N MET A 63 -4.21 0.30 3.04
CA MET A 63 -3.01 0.22 3.88
C MET A 63 -3.29 -0.49 5.20
N ASP A 64 -4.43 -0.24 5.84
CA ASP A 64 -4.79 -0.88 7.10
C ASP A 64 -4.93 -2.40 6.94
N LEU A 65 -5.61 -2.87 5.89
CA LEU A 65 -5.69 -4.29 5.54
C LEU A 65 -4.30 -4.87 5.26
N TYR A 66 -3.46 -4.19 4.49
CA TYR A 66 -2.08 -4.63 4.24
C TYR A 66 -1.30 -4.81 5.55
N LEU A 67 -1.42 -3.86 6.48
CA LEU A 67 -0.73 -3.90 7.78
C LEU A 67 -1.27 -4.99 8.71
N LYS A 68 -2.55 -5.36 8.60
CA LYS A 68 -3.14 -6.50 9.33
C LYS A 68 -2.67 -7.85 8.78
N MET A 69 -2.46 -7.96 7.47
CA MET A 69 -2.03 -9.22 6.87
C MET A 69 -0.50 -9.42 6.94
N LYS A 70 0.28 -8.33 6.82
CA LYS A 70 1.74 -8.38 6.74
C LYS A 70 2.45 -9.18 7.84
N PRO A 71 2.04 -9.13 9.13
CA PRO A 71 2.67 -9.92 10.19
C PRO A 71 2.62 -11.42 9.91
N VAL A 72 1.55 -11.91 9.27
CA VAL A 72 1.33 -13.35 9.06
C VAL A 72 2.42 -13.99 8.19
N TRP A 73 2.86 -13.32 7.11
CA TRP A 73 3.93 -13.82 6.24
C TRP A 73 5.33 -13.28 6.59
N ARG A 74 5.45 -12.43 7.61
CA ARG A 74 6.74 -11.86 8.05
C ARG A 74 7.23 -12.44 9.38
N SER A 75 6.33 -12.95 10.20
CA SER A 75 6.62 -13.62 11.47
C SER A 75 7.36 -14.93 11.25
N SER A 76 8.21 -15.32 12.21
CA SER A 76 8.84 -16.64 12.22
C SER A 76 7.85 -17.73 12.64
N CYS A 77 6.90 -17.41 13.53
CA CYS A 77 5.85 -18.32 13.97
C CYS A 77 4.50 -17.59 14.13
N PRO A 78 3.72 -17.40 13.05
CA PRO A 78 2.49 -16.61 13.10
C PRO A 78 1.43 -17.16 14.05
N ALA A 79 1.38 -18.49 14.24
CA ALA A 79 0.46 -19.13 15.18
C ALA A 79 0.72 -18.76 16.65
N LYS A 80 1.92 -18.28 17.00
CA LYS A 80 2.27 -17.82 18.35
C LYS A 80 2.33 -16.30 18.44
N GLU A 81 2.93 -15.65 17.43
CA GLU A 81 3.20 -14.21 17.45
C GLU A 81 1.99 -13.36 17.03
N CYS A 82 1.12 -13.88 16.15
CA CYS A 82 -0.06 -13.16 15.69
C CYS A 82 -1.25 -14.09 15.35
N PRO A 83 -1.72 -14.92 16.31
CA PRO A 83 -2.77 -15.92 16.08
C PRO A 83 -4.10 -15.31 15.60
N GLU A 84 -4.48 -14.15 16.11
CA GLU A 84 -5.71 -13.45 15.70
C GLU A 84 -5.65 -13.02 14.23
N LEU A 85 -4.54 -12.41 13.81
CA LEU A 85 -4.33 -11.98 12.43
C LEU A 85 -4.22 -13.17 11.47
N LEU A 86 -3.62 -14.29 11.92
CA LEU A 86 -3.58 -15.53 11.17
C LEU A 86 -4.99 -16.09 10.94
N CYS A 87 -5.84 -16.10 11.97
CA CYS A 87 -7.22 -16.57 11.87
C CYS A 87 -8.05 -15.69 10.92
N GLN A 88 -7.85 -14.37 10.96
CA GLN A 88 -8.57 -13.40 10.13
C GLN A 88 -7.98 -13.19 8.73
N TYR A 89 -6.87 -13.86 8.39
CA TYR A 89 -6.13 -13.61 7.16
C TYR A 89 -7.00 -13.76 5.91
N SER A 90 -7.79 -14.83 5.83
CA SER A 90 -8.68 -15.11 4.70
C SER A 90 -9.74 -14.01 4.51
N TYR A 91 -10.27 -13.48 5.61
CA TYR A 91 -11.22 -12.38 5.55
C TYR A 91 -10.56 -11.08 5.08
N HIS A 92 -9.39 -10.74 5.64
CA HIS A 92 -8.66 -9.55 5.24
C HIS A 92 -8.21 -9.60 3.78
N SER A 93 -7.76 -10.76 3.28
CA SER A 93 -7.32 -10.90 1.88
C SER A 93 -8.48 -10.81 0.89
N GLN A 94 -9.64 -11.38 1.22
CA GLN A 94 -10.86 -11.21 0.44
C GLN A 94 -11.29 -9.75 0.36
N ARG A 95 -11.34 -9.06 1.50
CA ARG A 95 -11.70 -7.62 1.53
C ARG A 95 -10.68 -6.77 0.78
N PHE A 96 -9.39 -7.09 0.88
CA PHE A 96 -8.34 -6.41 0.13
C PHE A 96 -8.53 -6.58 -1.39
N ALA A 97 -8.83 -7.81 -1.84
CA ALA A 97 -9.10 -8.08 -3.24
C ALA A 97 -10.37 -7.37 -3.75
N GLU A 98 -11.44 -7.33 -2.95
CA GLU A 98 -12.67 -6.60 -3.26
C GLU A 98 -12.40 -5.09 -3.41
N LEU A 99 -11.60 -4.51 -2.51
CA LEU A 99 -11.24 -3.10 -2.58
C LEU A 99 -10.44 -2.79 -3.85
N LEU A 100 -9.53 -3.67 -4.24
CA LEU A 100 -8.77 -3.54 -5.49
C LEU A 100 -9.65 -3.65 -6.74
N SER A 101 -10.59 -4.59 -6.78
CA SER A 101 -11.46 -4.83 -7.93
C SER A 101 -12.54 -3.76 -8.11
N THR A 102 -12.91 -3.08 -7.03
CA THR A 102 -13.93 -2.02 -7.04
C THR A 102 -13.31 -0.62 -7.12
N LYS A 103 -12.63 -0.16 -6.07
CA LYS A 103 -12.12 1.22 -5.96
C LYS A 103 -10.86 1.46 -6.80
N PHE A 104 -10.07 0.42 -7.07
CA PHE A 104 -8.84 0.49 -7.87
C PHE A 104 -8.93 -0.23 -9.22
N LYS A 105 -10.15 -0.44 -9.72
CA LYS A 105 -10.43 -1.13 -10.99
C LYS A 105 -9.58 -0.61 -12.15
N TYR A 106 -9.42 0.71 -12.25
CA TYR A 106 -8.61 1.40 -13.26
C TYR A 106 -7.15 0.90 -13.36
N ARG A 107 -6.62 0.27 -12.30
CA ARG A 107 -5.25 -0.25 -12.24
C ARG A 107 -5.17 -1.77 -12.33
N TYR A 108 -6.16 -2.48 -11.77
CA TYR A 108 -6.12 -3.92 -11.51
C TYR A 108 -7.12 -4.74 -12.33
N GLU A 109 -7.94 -4.11 -13.18
CA GLU A 109 -8.79 -4.83 -14.12
C GLU A 109 -7.95 -5.66 -15.11
N GLY A 110 -8.13 -6.98 -15.06
CA GLY A 110 -7.44 -7.94 -15.92
C GLY A 110 -5.92 -8.05 -15.72
N LYS A 111 -5.34 -7.40 -14.69
CA LYS A 111 -3.89 -7.37 -14.45
C LYS A 111 -3.56 -7.38 -12.96
N ILE A 112 -2.81 -8.38 -12.51
CA ILE A 112 -2.28 -8.48 -11.15
C ILE A 112 -0.79 -8.83 -11.19
N THR A 113 -0.02 -8.41 -10.18
CA THR A 113 1.39 -8.78 -10.09
C THR A 113 1.53 -10.17 -9.48
N ASN A 114 2.57 -10.92 -9.86
CA ASN A 114 2.81 -12.27 -9.33
C ASN A 114 2.95 -12.29 -7.80
N TYR A 115 3.55 -11.24 -7.21
CA TYR A 115 3.65 -11.14 -5.76
C TYR A 115 2.28 -10.92 -5.11
N PHE A 116 1.43 -10.06 -5.67
CA PHE A 116 0.06 -9.87 -5.17
C PHE A 116 -0.81 -11.11 -5.35
N HIS A 117 -0.57 -11.93 -6.38
CA HIS A 117 -1.32 -13.18 -6.55
C HIS A 117 -0.91 -14.25 -5.52
N LYS A 118 0.36 -14.26 -5.11
CA LYS A 118 0.90 -15.20 -4.11
C LYS A 118 0.66 -14.79 -2.66
N THR A 119 0.51 -13.48 -2.42
CA THR A 119 0.30 -12.90 -1.09
C THR A 119 -1.19 -12.96 -0.77
#